data_AF-A0A0K0CW48-F1
#
_entry.id   AF-A0A0K0CW48-F1
#
_cell.length_a   1.000
_cell.length_b   1.000
_cell.length_c   1.000
_cell.angle_alpha   90.00
_cell.angle_beta   90.00
_cell.angle_gamma   90.00
#
_symmetry.space_group_name_H-M   'P 1'
#
loop_
_entity.id
_entity.type
_entity.pdbx_description
1 polymer ?
#
loop_
_entity_poly.entity_id
_entity_poly.type
_entity_poly.pdbx_seq_one_letter_code
_entity_poly.pdbx_strand_id
1 'polypeptide(L)'
;MYSFAFSIAYLKYARELRKRGTVTVISRNYFRKFDYYEKNLFVFKIAGSFLFFRILQYVVRWYLFGKCSFRAFSYFGISGRNQNSDSSRDLTVVPPNKKWRISNEAVSLIHSVASGLWAAYVLLFYKRLFEDLINERTQVALELVYVSFGYLLHDFFDLVLNEQSARIIELLFHHIVVITGFIVTLTSFSSSFTLFISTIHIYAKVFLVTRKYLGVVMFGLLMEINSVFLHTRSLMNLYGVKRKSTSFRLVALLNIITLAVFRLSVSFYLVYWAVGYISSFFFRF
;
A
#
# COMPACT_ATOMS: atom_id res chain seq x y z
N MET A 1 22.48 -4.59 -5.93
CA MET A 1 23.85 -5.17 -6.06
C MET A 1 24.50 -5.47 -4.71
N TYR A 2 24.55 -4.54 -3.75
CA TYR A 2 25.19 -4.77 -2.44
C TYR A 2 24.63 -5.95 -1.62
N SER A 3 23.30 -6.17 -1.62
CA SER A 3 22.68 -7.29 -0.88
C SER A 3 23.03 -8.68 -1.47
N PHE A 4 23.19 -8.77 -2.80
CA PHE A 4 23.47 -10.03 -3.49
C PHE A 4 24.95 -10.45 -3.34
N ALA A 5 25.87 -9.49 -3.46
CA ALA A 5 27.30 -9.73 -3.23
C ALA A 5 27.59 -10.17 -1.78
N PHE A 6 26.86 -9.60 -0.80
CA PHE A 6 26.99 -9.97 0.60
C PHE A 6 26.42 -11.36 0.90
N SER A 7 25.33 -11.76 0.23
CA SER A 7 24.72 -13.08 0.38
C SER A 7 25.62 -14.22 -0.14
N ILE A 8 26.32 -13.99 -1.26
CA ILE A 8 27.30 -14.95 -1.79
C ILE A 8 28.55 -15.01 -0.89
N ALA A 9 29.04 -13.88 -0.41
CA ALA A 9 30.14 -13.83 0.56
C ALA A 9 29.79 -14.58 1.86
N TYR A 10 28.55 -14.43 2.33
CA TYR A 10 28.03 -15.15 3.50
C TYR A 10 27.94 -16.66 3.28
N LEU A 11 27.44 -17.13 2.13
CA LEU A 11 27.39 -18.56 1.81
C LEU A 11 28.78 -19.19 1.73
N LYS A 12 29.76 -18.45 1.22
CA LYS A 12 31.17 -18.89 1.13
C LYS A 12 31.82 -18.93 2.51
N TYR A 13 31.56 -17.93 3.36
CA TYR A 13 32.05 -17.86 4.74
C TYR A 13 31.41 -18.89 5.67
N ALA A 14 30.09 -19.12 5.54
CA ALA A 14 29.34 -20.11 6.32
C ALA A 14 29.76 -21.56 6.00
N ARG A 15 30.12 -21.87 4.74
CA ARG A 15 30.72 -23.17 4.38
C ARG A 15 32.07 -23.40 5.04
N GLU A 16 32.89 -22.37 5.15
CA GLU A 16 34.24 -22.48 5.71
C GLU A 16 34.22 -22.59 7.24
N LEU A 17 33.27 -21.91 7.90
CA LEU A 17 33.03 -22.05 9.34
C LEU A 17 32.37 -23.39 9.71
N ARG A 18 31.59 -24.00 8.81
CA ARG A 18 31.03 -25.36 8.99
C ARG A 18 32.11 -26.42 9.19
N LYS A 19 33.30 -26.22 8.64
CA LYS A 19 34.46 -27.10 8.83
C LYS A 19 35.14 -26.96 10.21
N ARG A 20 34.86 -25.91 10.99
CA ARG A 20 35.60 -25.57 12.22
C ARG A 20 34.82 -25.73 13.53
N GLY A 21 33.60 -26.29 13.50
CA GLY A 21 32.84 -26.65 14.72
C GLY A 21 32.34 -25.48 15.60
N THR A 22 32.69 -24.22 15.30
CA THR A 22 32.36 -23.01 16.10
C THR A 22 31.07 -22.31 15.64
N VAL A 23 30.24 -23.00 14.84
CA VAL A 23 29.22 -22.41 13.96
C VAL A 23 28.04 -21.77 14.68
N THR A 24 27.62 -22.32 15.82
CA THR A 24 26.28 -22.02 16.37
C THR A 24 26.16 -20.63 17.00
N VAL A 25 27.13 -20.19 17.79
CA VAL A 25 27.07 -18.90 18.50
C VAL A 25 27.43 -17.73 17.59
N ILE A 26 28.46 -17.89 16.75
CA ILE A 26 28.91 -16.88 15.80
C ILE A 26 27.83 -16.68 14.73
N SER A 27 27.28 -17.75 14.15
CA SER A 27 26.17 -17.66 13.19
C SER A 27 24.96 -16.91 13.77
N ARG A 28 24.61 -17.16 15.04
CA ARG A 28 23.46 -16.51 15.69
C ARG A 28 23.67 -15.01 15.89
N ASN A 29 24.86 -14.58 16.28
CA ASN A 29 25.20 -13.16 16.45
C ASN A 29 25.28 -12.42 15.11
N TYR A 30 25.85 -13.05 14.08
CA TYR A 30 25.89 -12.49 12.73
C TYR A 30 24.50 -12.43 12.09
N PHE A 31 23.65 -13.44 12.28
CA PHE A 31 22.27 -13.47 11.81
C PHE A 31 21.41 -12.39 12.49
N ARG A 32 21.59 -12.20 13.80
CA ARG A 32 20.91 -11.13 14.55
C ARG A 32 21.37 -9.74 14.11
N LYS A 33 22.67 -9.56 13.83
CA LYS A 33 23.21 -8.31 13.28
C LYS A 33 22.69 -8.05 11.86
N PHE A 34 22.65 -9.06 11.00
CA PHE A 34 22.10 -8.98 9.64
C PHE A 34 20.59 -8.61 9.64
N ASP A 35 19.79 -9.26 10.48
CA ASP A 35 18.36 -8.96 10.65
C ASP A 35 18.13 -7.55 11.21
N TYR A 36 19.02 -7.07 12.10
CA TYR A 36 18.99 -5.69 12.58
C TYR A 36 19.28 -4.67 11.47
N TYR A 37 20.28 -4.89 10.62
CA TYR A 37 20.57 -3.99 9.49
C TYR A 37 19.45 -4.00 8.44
N GLU A 38 18.89 -5.17 8.10
CA GLU A 38 17.74 -5.22 7.18
C GLU A 38 16.51 -4.51 7.74
N LYS A 39 16.22 -4.65 9.04
CA LYS A 39 15.11 -3.95 9.71
C LYS A 39 15.29 -2.43 9.69
N ASN A 40 16.48 -1.93 9.98
CA ASN A 40 16.75 -0.48 9.94
C ASN A 40 16.64 0.06 8.51
N LEU A 41 17.18 -0.66 7.53
CA LEU A 41 17.08 -0.27 6.11
C LEU A 41 15.61 -0.24 5.64
N PHE A 42 14.82 -1.22 6.06
CA PHE A 42 13.39 -1.29 5.81
C PHE A 42 12.64 -0.07 6.37
N VAL A 43 12.82 0.22 7.66
CA VAL A 43 12.19 1.37 8.32
C VAL A 43 12.58 2.68 7.63
N PHE A 44 13.86 2.81 7.27
CA PHE A 44 14.36 3.98 6.54
C PHE A 44 13.69 4.14 5.17
N LYS A 45 13.50 3.06 4.42
CA LYS A 45 12.81 3.10 3.12
C LYS A 45 11.34 3.50 3.23
N ILE A 46 10.61 2.96 4.22
CA ILE A 46 9.23 3.36 4.45
C ILE A 46 9.15 4.82 4.87
N ALA A 47 10.00 5.24 5.81
CA ALA A 47 10.04 6.62 6.28
C ALA A 47 10.38 7.58 5.14
N GLY A 48 11.33 7.20 4.27
CA GLY A 48 11.66 7.92 3.05
C GLY A 48 10.48 8.02 2.08
N SER A 49 9.75 6.91 1.86
CA SER A 49 8.53 6.92 1.03
C SER A 49 7.44 7.82 1.63
N PHE A 50 7.19 7.71 2.93
CA PHE A 50 6.22 8.56 3.64
C PHE A 50 6.57 10.05 3.48
N LEU A 51 7.84 10.41 3.65
CA LEU A 51 8.31 11.78 3.46
C LEU A 51 8.16 12.22 2.00
N PHE A 52 8.49 11.35 1.04
CA PHE A 52 8.31 11.61 -0.39
C PHE A 52 6.86 11.95 -0.73
N PHE A 53 5.90 11.12 -0.29
CA PHE A 53 4.48 11.38 -0.55
C PHE A 53 3.97 12.63 0.16
N ARG A 54 4.49 12.93 1.35
CA ARG A 54 4.19 14.19 2.04
C ARG A 54 4.70 15.41 1.28
N ILE A 55 5.90 15.34 0.70
CA ILE A 55 6.44 16.40 -0.16
C ILE A 55 5.62 16.49 -1.45
N LEU A 56 5.29 15.36 -2.09
CA LEU A 56 4.46 15.30 -3.28
C LEU A 56 3.10 15.96 -3.05
N GLN A 57 2.48 15.73 -1.88
CA GLN A 57 1.25 16.40 -1.47
C GLN A 57 1.40 17.92 -1.46
N TYR A 58 2.50 18.45 -0.93
CA TYR A 58 2.77 19.89 -0.98
C TYR A 58 2.95 20.41 -2.42
N VAL A 59 3.69 19.67 -3.25
CA VAL A 59 3.89 20.03 -4.67
C VAL A 59 2.57 20.05 -5.44
N VAL A 60 1.70 19.06 -5.24
CA VAL A 60 0.39 19.00 -5.88
C VAL A 60 -0.51 20.15 -5.41
N ARG A 61 -0.52 20.48 -4.11
CA ARG A 61 -1.27 21.64 -3.59
C ARG A 61 -0.78 22.94 -4.21
N TRP A 62 0.54 23.10 -4.34
CA TRP A 62 1.14 24.27 -4.97
C TRP A 62 0.79 24.35 -6.46
N TYR A 63 0.92 23.25 -7.21
CA TYR A 63 0.61 23.20 -8.64
C TYR A 63 -0.87 23.51 -8.95
N LEU A 64 -1.80 22.95 -8.16
CA LEU A 64 -3.24 23.10 -8.43
C LEU A 64 -3.84 24.42 -7.93
N PHE A 65 -3.32 25.00 -6.84
CA PHE A 65 -3.94 26.15 -6.17
C PHE A 65 -3.01 27.33 -5.94
N GLY A 66 -1.73 27.25 -6.32
CA GLY A 66 -0.74 28.32 -6.13
C GLY A 66 -0.38 28.61 -4.66
N LYS A 67 -0.88 27.83 -3.69
CA LYS A 67 -0.61 27.98 -2.25
C LYS A 67 -0.14 26.65 -1.65
N CYS A 68 0.98 26.68 -0.92
CA CYS A 68 1.60 25.47 -0.34
C CYS A 68 0.89 24.89 0.89
N SER A 69 -0.09 25.58 1.49
CA SER A 69 -0.71 25.09 2.74
C SER A 69 -2.18 25.47 2.83
N PHE A 70 -3.03 24.45 2.93
CA PHE A 70 -4.35 24.57 3.52
C PHE A 70 -4.35 23.69 4.76
N ARG A 71 -4.30 24.28 5.96
CA ARG A 71 -4.78 23.59 7.15
C ARG A 71 -6.30 23.53 7.00
N ALA A 72 -6.85 22.34 6.77
CA ALA A 72 -8.27 22.11 6.95
C ALA A 72 -8.55 22.11 8.46
N PHE A 73 -8.61 23.29 9.07
CA PHE A 73 -9.12 23.43 10.43
C PHE A 73 -10.18 24.51 10.47
N SER A 74 -11.42 24.10 10.21
CA SER A 74 -12.63 24.64 10.83
C SER A 74 -13.77 23.66 10.53
N TYR A 75 -13.93 22.66 11.40
CA TYR A 75 -15.12 21.79 11.46
C TYR A 75 -16.30 22.50 12.17
N PHE A 76 -16.10 23.70 12.70
CA PHE A 76 -17.15 24.56 13.25
C PHE A 76 -16.85 26.02 12.91
N GLY A 77 -17.34 26.46 11.76
CA GLY A 77 -17.33 27.84 11.32
C GLY A 77 -18.68 28.18 10.73
N ILE A 78 -19.64 28.44 11.62
CA ILE A 78 -20.90 29.17 11.42
C ILE A 78 -21.60 28.93 10.08
N SER A 79 -22.65 28.12 10.13
CA SER A 79 -23.72 28.11 9.14
C SER A 79 -24.34 29.51 9.05
N GLY A 80 -23.77 30.33 8.16
CA GLY A 80 -24.14 31.70 7.89
C GLY A 80 -24.58 31.85 6.44
N ARG A 81 -25.89 31.70 6.23
CA ARG A 81 -26.72 32.44 5.27
C ARG A 81 -26.18 32.67 3.85
N ASN A 82 -26.86 31.99 2.91
CA ASN A 82 -27.47 32.56 1.70
C ASN A 82 -26.55 33.25 0.67
N GLN A 83 -26.34 32.62 -0.49
CA GLN A 83 -26.48 33.32 -1.78
C GLN A 83 -26.53 32.38 -2.99
N ASN A 84 -27.68 32.49 -3.66
CA ASN A 84 -28.00 32.39 -5.08
C ASN A 84 -27.03 31.76 -6.10
N SER A 85 -27.72 31.01 -6.97
CA SER A 85 -27.40 30.54 -8.31
C SER A 85 -26.52 31.45 -9.17
N ASP A 86 -25.72 30.75 -9.99
CA ASP A 86 -25.06 31.17 -11.22
C ASP A 86 -23.83 32.08 -11.13
N SER A 87 -22.66 31.47 -11.29
CA SER A 87 -21.68 31.92 -12.29
C SER A 87 -20.50 30.95 -12.45
N SER A 88 -19.99 30.96 -13.67
CA SER A 88 -18.93 30.17 -14.26
C SER A 88 -17.59 30.17 -13.50
N ARG A 89 -17.00 28.97 -13.35
CA ARG A 89 -15.56 28.69 -13.54
C ARG A 89 -14.56 29.64 -12.89
N ASP A 90 -14.57 29.74 -11.56
CA ASP A 90 -13.41 30.27 -10.85
C ASP A 90 -12.95 29.31 -9.75
N LEU A 91 -11.71 28.79 -9.89
CA LEU A 91 -11.04 27.89 -8.93
C LEU A 91 -10.78 28.58 -7.58
N THR A 92 -10.98 29.90 -7.51
CA THR A 92 -10.85 30.72 -6.30
C THR A 92 -12.01 30.50 -5.31
N VAL A 93 -13.24 30.27 -5.79
CA VAL A 93 -14.49 30.17 -4.98
C VAL A 93 -14.74 28.76 -4.40
N VAL A 94 -13.89 27.79 -4.72
CA VAL A 94 -14.04 26.41 -4.23
C VAL A 94 -13.80 26.35 -2.71
N PRO A 95 -14.72 25.77 -1.90
CA PRO A 95 -14.56 25.68 -0.45
C PRO A 95 -13.27 24.90 -0.10
N PRO A 96 -12.60 25.24 1.02
CA PRO A 96 -11.29 24.67 1.37
C PRO A 96 -11.29 23.14 1.41
N ASN A 97 -12.39 22.52 1.84
CA ASN A 97 -12.56 21.06 1.89
C ASN A 97 -12.53 20.42 0.49
N LYS A 98 -13.08 21.10 -0.52
CA LYS A 98 -13.07 20.60 -1.89
C LYS A 98 -11.68 20.76 -2.54
N LYS A 99 -10.93 21.82 -2.20
CA LYS A 99 -9.53 21.97 -2.62
C LYS A 99 -8.63 20.89 -2.01
N TRP A 100 -8.78 20.63 -0.72
CA TRP A 100 -8.09 19.54 -0.03
C TRP A 100 -8.38 18.18 -0.68
N ARG A 101 -9.67 17.85 -0.88
CA ARG A 101 -10.10 16.59 -1.49
C ARG A 101 -9.52 16.37 -2.89
N ILE A 102 -9.52 17.41 -3.73
CA ILE A 102 -8.94 17.35 -5.09
C ILE A 102 -7.44 17.03 -5.02
N SER A 103 -6.71 17.70 -4.11
CA SER A 103 -5.28 17.47 -3.95
C SER A 103 -4.97 16.04 -3.49
N ASN A 104 -5.73 15.51 -2.53
CA ASN A 104 -5.55 14.15 -2.07
C ASN A 104 -5.85 13.14 -3.17
N GLU A 105 -6.98 13.30 -3.85
CA GLU A 105 -7.37 12.43 -4.97
C GLU A 105 -6.30 12.40 -6.06
N ALA A 106 -5.63 13.54 -6.32
CA ALA A 106 -4.54 13.62 -7.29
C ALA A 106 -3.28 12.87 -6.82
N VAL A 107 -2.91 12.92 -5.54
CA VAL A 107 -1.79 12.14 -5.01
C VAL A 107 -2.11 10.64 -5.00
N SER A 108 -3.34 10.26 -4.64
CA SER A 108 -3.83 8.88 -4.73
C SER A 108 -3.85 8.37 -6.18
N LEU A 109 -4.18 9.22 -7.14
CA LEU A 109 -4.10 8.89 -8.56
C LEU A 109 -2.64 8.60 -8.99
N ILE A 110 -1.69 9.45 -8.60
CA ILE A 110 -0.26 9.23 -8.90
C ILE A 110 0.21 7.92 -8.29
N HIS A 111 -0.17 7.66 -7.03
CA HIS A 111 0.18 6.42 -6.36
C HIS A 111 -0.39 5.19 -7.08
N SER A 112 -1.70 5.16 -7.35
CA SER A 112 -2.37 4.02 -7.98
C SER A 112 -1.84 3.73 -9.39
N VAL A 113 -1.45 4.76 -10.15
CA VAL A 113 -0.77 4.57 -11.45
C VAL A 113 0.59 3.92 -11.25
N ALA A 114 1.41 4.45 -10.34
CA ALA A 114 2.74 3.94 -10.08
C ALA A 114 2.71 2.50 -9.53
N SER A 115 1.85 2.23 -8.53
CA SER A 115 1.78 0.93 -7.87
C SER A 115 1.09 -0.13 -8.73
N GLY A 116 0.02 0.22 -9.44
CA GLY A 116 -0.70 -0.69 -10.34
C GLY A 116 0.14 -1.14 -11.53
N LEU A 117 0.83 -0.22 -12.20
CA LEU A 117 1.71 -0.55 -13.32
C LEU A 117 2.95 -1.33 -12.87
N TRP A 118 3.51 -0.99 -11.70
CA TRP A 118 4.65 -1.72 -11.15
C TRP A 118 4.23 -3.13 -10.70
N ALA A 119 3.06 -3.30 -10.07
CA ALA A 119 2.53 -4.62 -9.72
C ALA A 119 2.31 -5.49 -10.97
N ALA A 120 1.72 -4.91 -12.03
CA ALA A 120 1.56 -5.60 -13.31
C ALA A 120 2.92 -6.02 -13.91
N TYR A 121 3.90 -5.12 -13.90
CA TYR A 121 5.27 -5.43 -14.33
C TYR A 121 5.85 -6.61 -13.53
N VAL A 122 5.75 -6.58 -12.20
CA VAL A 122 6.28 -7.67 -11.36
C VAL A 122 5.63 -9.00 -11.69
N LEU A 123 4.30 -9.04 -11.83
CA LEU A 123 3.56 -10.27 -12.09
C LEU A 123 3.79 -10.82 -13.51
N LEU A 124 3.99 -9.96 -14.51
CA LEU A 124 4.28 -10.37 -15.88
C LEU A 124 5.70 -10.92 -16.05
N PHE A 125 6.68 -10.30 -15.38
CA PHE A 125 8.09 -10.67 -15.54
C PHE A 125 8.55 -11.76 -14.57
N TYR A 126 7.99 -11.84 -13.36
CA TYR A 126 8.36 -12.83 -12.35
C TYR A 126 7.26 -13.89 -12.17
N LYS A 127 7.10 -14.77 -13.16
CA LYS A 127 6.10 -15.86 -13.16
C LYS A 127 6.15 -16.76 -11.93
N ARG A 128 7.32 -16.93 -11.31
CA ARG A 128 7.48 -17.68 -10.05
C ARG A 128 6.62 -17.16 -8.90
N LEU A 129 6.36 -15.84 -8.88
CA LEU A 129 5.50 -15.23 -7.86
C LEU A 129 4.02 -15.60 -8.04
N PHE A 130 3.62 -15.97 -9.27
CA PHE A 130 2.29 -16.48 -9.59
C PHE A 130 2.14 -17.95 -9.20
N GLU A 131 3.21 -18.74 -9.33
CA GLU A 131 3.22 -20.18 -9.02
C GLU A 131 3.26 -20.46 -7.51
N ASP A 132 4.09 -19.71 -6.76
CA ASP A 132 4.15 -19.80 -5.29
C ASP A 132 3.95 -18.42 -4.67
N LEU A 133 2.69 -18.12 -4.32
CA LEU A 133 2.31 -16.86 -3.69
C LEU A 133 2.88 -16.70 -2.27
N ILE A 134 3.34 -17.77 -1.64
CA ILE A 134 3.71 -17.81 -0.22
C ILE A 134 5.20 -17.60 -0.05
N ASN A 135 6.04 -18.41 -0.69
CA ASN A 135 7.47 -18.46 -0.34
C ASN A 135 8.35 -17.64 -1.29
N GLU A 136 7.90 -17.39 -2.53
CA GLU A 136 8.69 -16.64 -3.48
C GLU A 136 8.75 -15.16 -3.12
N ARG A 137 9.97 -14.60 -3.18
CA ARG A 137 10.22 -13.18 -2.93
C ARG A 137 11.15 -12.61 -3.96
N THR A 138 10.83 -11.42 -4.43
CA THR A 138 11.67 -10.67 -5.35
C THR A 138 11.94 -9.29 -4.76
N GLN A 139 13.17 -8.79 -4.93
CA GLN A 139 13.53 -7.48 -4.40
C GLN A 139 12.66 -6.37 -5.01
N VAL A 140 12.34 -6.49 -6.31
CA VAL A 140 11.52 -5.52 -7.03
C VAL A 140 10.11 -5.41 -6.44
N ALA A 141 9.49 -6.55 -6.09
CA ALA A 141 8.20 -6.58 -5.41
C ALA A 141 8.27 -5.95 -4.01
N LEU A 142 9.38 -6.16 -3.27
CA LEU A 142 9.55 -5.58 -1.95
C LEU A 142 9.72 -4.06 -1.98
N GLU A 143 10.48 -3.52 -2.94
CA GLU A 143 10.58 -2.06 -3.11
C GLU A 143 9.20 -1.45 -3.37
N LEU A 144 8.38 -2.09 -4.20
CA LEU A 144 6.99 -1.68 -4.42
C LEU A 144 6.18 -1.69 -3.12
N VAL A 145 6.28 -2.74 -2.29
CA VAL A 145 5.61 -2.77 -0.98
C VAL A 145 6.11 -1.63 -0.08
N TYR A 146 7.41 -1.34 -0.05
CA TYR A 146 7.94 -0.23 0.77
C TYR A 146 7.41 1.12 0.33
N VAL A 147 7.38 1.37 -0.99
CA VAL A 147 6.83 2.60 -1.55
C VAL A 147 5.34 2.71 -1.23
N SER A 148 4.56 1.66 -1.51
CA SER A 148 3.11 1.65 -1.28
C SER A 148 2.74 1.72 0.20
N PHE A 149 3.54 1.13 1.09
CA PHE A 149 3.30 1.21 2.53
C PHE A 149 3.48 2.63 3.06
N GLY A 150 4.53 3.34 2.62
CA GLY A 150 4.74 4.74 2.97
C GLY A 150 3.60 5.65 2.49
N TYR A 151 3.10 5.42 1.27
CA TYR A 151 1.91 6.11 0.75
C TYR A 151 0.66 5.81 1.58
N LEU A 152 0.36 4.54 1.84
CA LEU A 152 -0.84 4.13 2.60
C LEU A 152 -0.86 4.76 3.99
N LEU A 153 0.30 4.84 4.66
CA LEU A 153 0.42 5.54 5.94
C LEU A 153 0.16 7.04 5.80
N HIS A 154 0.73 7.68 4.77
CA HIS A 154 0.47 9.09 4.48
C HIS A 154 -1.02 9.36 4.27
N ASP A 155 -1.67 8.60 3.38
CA ASP A 155 -3.09 8.76 3.05
C ASP A 155 -3.98 8.45 4.26
N PHE A 156 -3.66 7.40 5.03
CA PHE A 156 -4.36 7.07 6.28
C PHE A 156 -4.36 8.24 7.26
N PHE A 157 -3.19 8.82 7.56
CA PHE A 157 -3.12 9.95 8.49
C PHE A 157 -3.82 11.19 7.95
N ASP A 158 -3.70 11.49 6.66
CA ASP A 158 -4.36 12.66 6.08
C ASP A 158 -5.89 12.49 6.05
N LEU A 159 -6.42 11.28 5.82
CA LEU A 159 -7.85 10.98 5.91
C LEU A 159 -8.38 11.11 7.35
N VAL A 160 -7.69 10.51 8.33
CA VAL A 160 -8.10 10.53 9.74
C VAL A 160 -8.17 11.94 10.30
N LEU A 161 -7.21 12.80 9.93
CA LEU A 161 -7.10 14.15 10.48
C LEU A 161 -8.08 15.15 9.87
N ASN A 162 -8.49 14.96 8.62
CA ASN A 162 -9.18 16.01 7.86
C ASN A 162 -10.65 15.72 7.57
N GLU A 163 -11.15 14.48 7.69
CA GLU A 163 -12.50 14.16 7.22
C GLU A 163 -13.14 12.94 7.93
N GLN A 164 -14.33 13.12 8.50
CA GLN A 164 -15.10 12.10 9.24
C GLN A 164 -16.47 11.84 8.59
N SER A 165 -16.47 11.28 7.37
CA SER A 165 -17.69 10.88 6.67
C SER A 165 -17.84 9.36 6.64
N ALA A 166 -19.07 8.83 6.61
CA ALA A 166 -19.36 7.39 6.56
C ALA A 166 -18.65 6.67 5.40
N ARG A 167 -18.62 7.30 4.21
CA ARG A 167 -17.88 6.79 3.04
C ARG A 167 -16.38 6.65 3.31
N ILE A 168 -15.83 7.52 4.15
CA ILE A 168 -14.40 7.57 4.44
C ILE A 168 -14.03 6.62 5.56
N ILE A 169 -14.96 6.31 6.47
CA ILE A 169 -14.80 5.22 7.44
C ILE A 169 -14.63 3.88 6.70
N GLU A 170 -15.42 3.62 5.65
CA GLU A 170 -15.25 2.43 4.81
C GLU A 170 -13.86 2.39 4.14
N LEU A 171 -13.43 3.52 3.57
CA LEU A 171 -12.10 3.65 2.96
C LEU A 171 -10.99 3.45 4.00
N LEU A 172 -11.17 3.95 5.23
CA LEU A 172 -10.22 3.80 6.31
C LEU A 172 -10.11 2.34 6.77
N PHE A 173 -11.24 1.63 6.86
CA PHE A 173 -11.24 0.20 7.14
C PHE A 173 -10.46 -0.58 6.08
N HIS A 174 -10.66 -0.25 4.80
CA HIS A 174 -9.86 -0.84 3.71
C HIS A 174 -8.36 -0.59 3.91
N HIS A 175 -7.96 0.64 4.25
CA HIS A 175 -6.55 0.96 4.52
C HIS A 175 -5.97 0.15 5.69
N ILE A 176 -6.72 -0.04 6.77
CA ILE A 176 -6.30 -0.85 7.93
C ILE A 176 -6.04 -2.31 7.51
N VAL A 177 -6.93 -2.88 6.71
CA VAL A 177 -6.78 -4.27 6.21
C VAL A 177 -5.54 -4.40 5.34
N VAL A 178 -5.31 -3.46 4.41
CA VAL A 178 -4.14 -3.49 3.51
C VAL A 178 -2.83 -3.26 4.28
N ILE A 179 -2.81 -2.29 5.20
CA ILE A 179 -1.68 -2.02 6.11
C ILE A 179 -1.31 -3.27 6.90
N THR A 180 -2.31 -3.98 7.43
CA THR A 180 -2.09 -5.24 8.16
C THR A 180 -1.47 -6.31 7.26
N GLY A 181 -1.96 -6.48 6.03
CA GLY A 181 -1.38 -7.42 5.06
C GLY A 181 0.08 -7.10 4.72
N PHE A 182 0.43 -5.82 4.61
CA PHE A 182 1.81 -5.39 4.36
C PHE A 182 2.69 -5.65 5.58
N ILE A 183 2.22 -5.35 6.79
CA ILE A 183 2.95 -5.64 8.03
C ILE A 183 3.23 -7.15 8.14
N VAL A 184 2.25 -8.01 7.87
CA VAL A 184 2.43 -9.47 7.92
C VAL A 184 3.50 -9.93 6.92
N THR A 185 3.51 -9.37 5.71
CA THR A 185 4.48 -9.74 4.66
C THR A 185 5.90 -9.23 4.93
N LEU A 186 6.01 -8.14 5.69
CA LEU A 186 7.27 -7.44 5.96
C LEU A 186 7.92 -7.84 7.29
N THR A 187 7.12 -8.16 8.32
CA THR A 187 7.64 -8.44 9.66
C THR A 187 7.92 -9.93 9.85
N SER A 188 9.20 -10.28 9.93
CA SER A 188 9.63 -11.47 10.67
C SER A 188 9.32 -11.21 12.14
N PHE A 189 8.22 -11.76 12.67
CA PHE A 189 7.89 -11.64 14.10
C PHE A 189 8.96 -12.35 14.95
N SER A 190 10.03 -11.64 15.27
CA SER A 190 11.01 -12.08 16.25
C SER A 190 10.52 -11.61 17.62
N SER A 191 9.75 -12.47 18.27
CA SER A 191 9.71 -12.71 19.73
C SER A 191 9.38 -11.57 20.71
N SER A 192 9.28 -10.30 20.30
CA SER A 192 9.11 -9.18 21.26
C SER A 192 7.69 -8.63 21.32
N PHE A 193 6.89 -8.74 20.25
CA PHE A 193 5.49 -8.28 20.24
C PHE A 193 4.50 -9.39 20.70
N THR A 194 5.00 -10.62 20.86
CA THR A 194 4.22 -11.74 21.44
C THR A 194 3.80 -11.47 22.89
N LEU A 195 4.43 -10.51 23.58
CA LEU A 195 4.11 -10.17 24.98
C LEU A 195 2.80 -9.38 25.15
N PHE A 196 2.22 -8.82 24.08
CA PHE A 196 0.92 -8.15 24.18
C PHE A 196 -0.27 -9.09 23.89
N ILE A 197 -0.01 -10.24 23.26
CA ILE A 197 -1.02 -11.26 22.89
C ILE A 197 -0.80 -12.58 23.68
N SER A 198 0.15 -12.62 24.62
CA SER A 198 0.51 -13.83 25.38
C SER A 198 -0.57 -14.34 26.34
N THR A 199 -1.68 -13.62 26.52
CA THR A 199 -2.82 -14.06 27.34
C THR A 199 -3.67 -15.13 26.63
N ILE A 200 -3.54 -15.31 25.31
CA ILE A 200 -4.29 -16.34 24.57
C ILE A 200 -3.32 -17.46 24.14
N HIS A 201 -2.96 -18.32 25.09
CA HIS A 201 -1.85 -19.26 25.01
C HIS A 201 -2.06 -20.52 24.13
N ILE A 202 -3.06 -20.54 23.23
CA ILE A 202 -3.34 -21.73 22.38
C ILE A 202 -3.26 -21.43 20.86
N TYR A 203 -3.38 -20.17 20.42
CA TYR A 203 -3.34 -19.85 18.98
C TYR A 203 -2.00 -19.27 18.49
N ALA A 204 -1.08 -18.94 19.39
CA ALA A 204 0.13 -18.18 19.04
C ALA A 204 1.28 -18.99 18.40
N LYS A 205 1.24 -20.33 18.43
CA LYS A 205 2.33 -21.17 17.89
C LYS A 205 2.38 -21.24 16.36
N VAL A 206 1.30 -20.88 15.65
CA VAL A 206 1.23 -20.94 14.17
C VAL A 206 1.74 -19.65 13.51
N PHE A 207 1.93 -18.58 14.27
CA PHE A 207 2.31 -17.26 13.74
C PHE A 207 3.80 -16.97 13.88
N LEU A 208 4.66 -17.93 13.53
CA LEU A 208 6.11 -17.74 13.63
C LEU A 208 6.76 -17.78 12.24
N VAL A 209 7.41 -16.65 11.92
CA VAL A 209 8.24 -16.34 10.74
C VAL A 209 7.45 -15.96 9.47
N THR A 210 6.85 -14.77 9.43
CA THR A 210 6.23 -14.25 8.21
C THR A 210 7.19 -13.36 7.40
N ARG A 211 8.02 -14.00 6.57
CA ARG A 211 8.53 -13.41 5.30
C ARG A 211 7.84 -14.10 4.13
N LYS A 212 6.52 -14.21 4.20
CA LYS A 212 5.69 -15.00 3.29
C LYS A 212 4.54 -14.15 2.76
N TYR A 213 3.86 -14.64 1.72
CA TYR A 213 2.67 -14.04 1.11
C TYR A 213 2.93 -12.78 0.27
N LEU A 214 4.16 -12.61 -0.24
CA LEU A 214 4.47 -11.49 -1.12
C LEU A 214 3.66 -11.53 -2.42
N GLY A 215 3.38 -12.72 -2.95
CA GLY A 215 2.55 -12.87 -4.14
C GLY A 215 1.12 -12.38 -3.91
N VAL A 216 0.52 -12.74 -2.77
CA VAL A 216 -0.83 -12.28 -2.38
C VAL A 216 -0.90 -10.75 -2.33
N VAL A 217 0.12 -10.11 -1.75
CA VAL A 217 0.21 -8.64 -1.69
C VAL A 217 0.38 -8.02 -3.09
N MET A 218 1.15 -8.65 -4.00
CA MET A 218 1.28 -8.14 -5.37
C MET A 218 -0.05 -8.20 -6.14
N PHE A 219 -0.84 -9.26 -5.97
CA PHE A 219 -2.19 -9.32 -6.55
C PHE A 219 -3.14 -8.29 -5.92
N GLY A 220 -3.03 -8.05 -4.61
CA GLY A 220 -3.76 -6.97 -3.96
C GLY A 220 -3.42 -5.60 -4.56
N LEU A 221 -2.13 -5.32 -4.77
CA LEU A 221 -1.66 -4.09 -5.42
C LEU A 221 -2.03 -4.01 -6.91
N LEU A 222 -2.18 -5.13 -7.61
CA LEU A 222 -2.67 -5.15 -8.99
C LEU A 222 -4.09 -4.55 -9.10
N MET A 223 -4.90 -4.67 -8.04
CA MET A 223 -6.24 -4.08 -7.99
C MET A 223 -6.22 -2.53 -8.03
N GLU A 224 -5.07 -1.89 -7.79
CA GLU A 224 -4.91 -0.43 -7.88
C GLU A 224 -5.08 0.09 -9.31
N ILE A 225 -4.93 -0.76 -10.34
CA ILE A 225 -5.24 -0.37 -11.72
C ILE A 225 -6.70 0.08 -11.84
N ASN A 226 -7.62 -0.56 -11.10
CA ASN A 226 -9.00 -0.09 -11.05
C ASN A 226 -9.15 1.25 -10.31
N SER A 227 -8.37 1.46 -9.24
CA SER A 227 -8.36 2.72 -8.49
C SER A 227 -7.95 3.92 -9.36
N VAL A 228 -7.07 3.74 -10.36
CA VAL A 228 -6.69 4.80 -11.33
C VAL A 228 -7.92 5.41 -12.02
N PHE A 229 -8.80 4.56 -12.56
CA PHE A 229 -10.00 5.02 -13.27
C PHE A 229 -11.05 5.59 -12.31
N LEU A 230 -11.12 5.05 -11.09
CA LEU A 230 -11.99 5.56 -10.04
C LEU A 230 -11.58 6.98 -9.60
N HIS A 231 -10.28 7.19 -9.33
CA HIS A 231 -9.74 8.48 -8.94
C HIS A 231 -9.84 9.51 -10.08
N THR A 232 -9.56 9.09 -11.32
CA THR A 232 -9.75 9.94 -12.50
C THR A 232 -11.20 10.40 -12.62
N ARG A 233 -12.17 9.50 -12.44
CA ARG A 233 -13.60 9.84 -12.47
C ARG A 233 -14.00 10.77 -11.32
N SER A 234 -13.51 10.50 -10.11
CA SER A 234 -13.74 11.33 -8.93
C SER A 234 -13.23 12.75 -9.17
N LEU A 235 -12.02 12.89 -9.71
CA LEU A 235 -11.43 14.17 -10.08
C LEU A 235 -12.28 14.91 -11.12
N MET A 236 -12.69 14.23 -12.20
CA MET A 236 -13.56 14.82 -13.23
C MET A 236 -14.90 15.32 -12.67
N ASN A 237 -15.48 14.59 -11.72
CA ASN A 237 -16.69 15.01 -11.01
C ASN A 237 -16.44 16.25 -10.13
N LEU A 238 -15.31 16.30 -9.42
CA LEU A 238 -14.95 17.43 -8.57
C LEU A 238 -14.69 18.72 -9.38
N TYR A 239 -14.08 18.61 -10.57
CA TYR A 239 -13.91 19.73 -11.50
C TYR A 239 -15.20 20.15 -12.23
N GLY A 240 -16.31 19.42 -12.06
CA GLY A 240 -17.60 19.78 -12.66
C GLY A 240 -17.65 19.60 -14.18
N VAL A 241 -16.86 18.66 -14.72
CA VAL A 241 -16.89 18.35 -16.16
C VAL A 241 -18.30 17.90 -16.57
N LYS A 242 -18.84 18.47 -17.66
CA LYS A 242 -20.18 18.13 -18.16
C LYS A 242 -20.27 16.61 -18.40
N ARG A 243 -21.24 15.95 -17.74
CA ARG A 243 -21.47 14.48 -17.82
C ARG A 243 -21.75 13.94 -19.24
N LYS A 244 -22.07 14.83 -20.18
CA LYS A 244 -22.27 14.51 -21.61
C LYS A 244 -20.97 14.46 -22.43
N SER A 245 -19.83 14.87 -21.86
CA SER A 245 -18.53 14.81 -22.55
C SER A 245 -18.14 13.35 -22.84
N THR A 246 -17.60 13.12 -24.04
CA THR A 246 -17.08 11.82 -24.48
C THR A 246 -16.03 11.27 -23.53
N SER A 247 -15.13 12.13 -23.02
CA SER A 247 -14.09 11.74 -22.05
C SER A 247 -14.69 11.21 -20.75
N PHE A 248 -15.80 11.78 -20.27
CA PHE A 248 -16.46 11.31 -19.04
C PHE A 248 -17.07 9.92 -19.24
N ARG A 249 -17.70 9.68 -20.40
CA ARG A 249 -18.27 8.37 -20.72
C ARG A 249 -17.19 7.30 -20.91
N LEU A 250 -16.08 7.65 -21.56
CA LEU A 250 -14.95 6.73 -21.74
C LEU A 250 -14.35 6.33 -20.39
N VAL A 251 -14.08 7.28 -19.49
CA VAL A 251 -13.54 6.98 -18.15
C VAL A 251 -14.54 6.15 -17.33
N ALA A 252 -15.84 6.43 -17.44
CA ALA A 252 -16.86 5.63 -16.77
C ALA A 252 -16.92 4.19 -17.30
N LEU A 253 -16.81 4.00 -18.61
CA LEU A 253 -16.75 2.69 -19.24
C LEU A 253 -15.50 1.92 -18.82
N LEU A 254 -14.33 2.56 -18.90
CA LEU A 254 -13.05 1.97 -18.50
C LEU A 254 -13.07 1.56 -17.02
N ASN A 255 -13.62 2.40 -16.13
CA ASN A 255 -13.79 2.06 -14.72
C ASN A 255 -14.66 0.80 -14.50
N ILE A 256 -15.72 0.59 -15.31
CA ILE A 256 -16.54 -0.63 -15.21
C ILE A 256 -15.75 -1.85 -15.69
N ILE A 257 -15.03 -1.72 -16.81
CA ILE A 257 -14.20 -2.82 -17.36
C ILE A 257 -13.10 -3.20 -16.36
N THR A 258 -12.39 -2.23 -15.80
CA THR A 258 -11.32 -2.50 -14.84
C THR A 258 -11.84 -3.03 -13.50
N LEU A 259 -13.06 -2.65 -13.11
CA LEU A 259 -13.71 -3.21 -11.93
C LEU A 259 -13.95 -4.71 -12.13
N ALA A 260 -14.41 -5.12 -13.31
CA ALA A 260 -14.62 -6.53 -13.63
C ALA A 260 -13.28 -7.30 -13.69
N VAL A 261 -12.31 -6.79 -14.47
CA VAL A 261 -11.07 -7.52 -14.77
C VAL A 261 -10.07 -7.48 -13.60
N PHE A 262 -9.70 -6.30 -13.12
CA PHE A 262 -8.59 -6.16 -12.17
C PHE A 262 -9.04 -6.27 -10.72
N ARG A 263 -10.31 -5.98 -10.42
CA ARG A 263 -10.81 -6.07 -9.05
C ARG A 263 -11.59 -7.37 -8.81
N LEU A 264 -12.68 -7.64 -9.53
CA LEU A 264 -13.47 -8.85 -9.32
C LEU A 264 -12.70 -10.13 -9.67
N SER A 265 -12.12 -10.25 -10.87
CA SER A 265 -11.41 -11.50 -11.25
C SER A 265 -10.22 -11.80 -10.34
N VAL A 266 -9.43 -10.79 -9.98
CA VAL A 266 -8.30 -10.97 -9.06
C VAL A 266 -8.78 -11.35 -7.66
N SER A 267 -9.88 -10.76 -7.17
CA SER A 267 -10.45 -11.12 -5.87
C SER A 267 -10.96 -12.56 -5.86
N PHE A 268 -11.64 -13.00 -6.91
CA PHE A 268 -12.08 -14.39 -7.06
C PHE A 268 -10.90 -15.36 -7.10
N TYR A 269 -9.83 -15.02 -7.82
CA TYR A 269 -8.63 -15.83 -7.86
C TYR A 269 -7.98 -15.99 -6.47
N LEU A 270 -7.83 -14.89 -5.73
CA LEU A 270 -7.26 -14.92 -4.38
C LEU A 270 -8.14 -15.71 -3.39
N VAL A 271 -9.46 -15.60 -3.49
CA VAL A 271 -10.39 -16.38 -2.67
C VAL A 271 -10.30 -17.87 -3.01
N TYR A 272 -10.32 -18.21 -4.31
CA TYR A 272 -10.15 -19.59 -4.77
C TYR A 272 -8.85 -20.21 -4.25
N TRP A 273 -7.74 -19.48 -4.38
CA TRP A 273 -6.44 -19.89 -3.88
C TRP A 273 -6.45 -20.07 -2.35
N ALA A 274 -7.02 -19.12 -1.61
CA ALA A 274 -7.09 -19.17 -0.14
C ALA A 274 -7.91 -20.38 0.35
N VAL A 275 -9.06 -20.66 -0.27
CA VAL A 275 -9.88 -21.82 0.06
C VAL A 275 -9.13 -23.11 -0.23
N GLY A 276 -8.50 -23.24 -1.40
CA GLY A 276 -7.71 -24.41 -1.75
C GLY A 276 -6.53 -24.65 -0.79
N TYR A 277 -5.88 -23.58 -0.33
CA TYR A 277 -4.81 -23.66 0.66
C TYR A 277 -5.32 -24.12 2.04
N ILE A 278 -6.44 -23.58 2.51
CA ILE A 278 -7.05 -23.96 3.80
C ILE A 278 -7.52 -25.42 3.76
N SER A 279 -8.19 -25.86 2.69
CA SER A 279 -8.62 -27.24 2.52
C SER A 279 -7.43 -28.20 2.53
N SER A 280 -6.37 -27.88 1.77
CA SER A 280 -5.15 -28.70 1.73
C SER A 280 -4.45 -28.78 3.08
N PHE A 281 -4.53 -27.73 3.90
CA PHE A 281 -4.02 -27.74 5.27
C PHE A 281 -4.86 -28.63 6.19
N PHE A 282 -6.20 -28.55 6.09
CA PHE A 282 -7.12 -29.34 6.90
C PHE A 282 -7.01 -30.85 6.63
N PHE A 283 -6.89 -31.26 5.36
CA PHE A 283 -6.74 -32.68 4.98
C PHE A 283 -5.37 -33.28 5.28
N ARG A 284 -4.40 -32.47 5.71
CA ARG A 284 -3.02 -32.91 6.01
C ARG A 284 -2.80 -33.21 7.50
N PHE A 285 -3.82 -33.01 8.33
CA PHE A 285 -3.91 -33.43 9.74
C PHE A 285 -4.97 -34.51 9.89
#